data_AF-A0A973WN12-F1
#
_entry.id   AF-A0A973WN12-F1
#
_cell.length_a   1.000
_cell.length_b   1.000
_cell.length_c   1.000
_cell.angle_alpha   90.00
_cell.angle_beta   90.00
_cell.angle_gamma   90.00
#
_symmetry.space_group_name_H-M   'P 1'
#
loop_
_entity.id
_entity.type
_entity.pdbx_description
1 polymer ?
#
loop_
_entity_poly.entity_id
_entity_poly.type
_entity_poly.pdbx_seq_one_letter_code
_entity_poly.pdbx_strand_id
1 'polypeptide(L)' 'MRPQLTHSQREALRWLSERNGDGCFDRNGVLLAAGELAPFMRSTWNALAAVGLVEFYNPAGKGRGRLRLTRGPAA' A
#
# COMPACT_ATOMS: atom_id res chain seq x y z
N MET A 1 20.62 -2.46 3.52
CA MET A 1 20.52 -1.62 2.32
C MET A 1 19.09 -1.11 2.18
N ARG A 2 18.88 0.18 1.90
CA ARG A 2 17.53 0.67 1.55
C ARG A 2 17.23 0.21 0.11
N PRO A 3 16.07 -0.41 -0.18
CA PRO A 3 15.75 -0.86 -1.53
C PRO A 3 15.69 0.34 -2.49
N GLN A 4 16.23 0.16 -3.70
CA GLN A 4 16.14 1.18 -4.74
C GLN A 4 14.73 1.14 -5.34
N LEU A 5 13.92 2.15 -4.98
CA LEU A 5 12.53 2.24 -5.42
C LEU A 5 12.42 2.96 -6.76
N THR A 6 11.48 2.50 -7.60
CA THR A 6 11.07 3.24 -8.79
C THR A 6 10.36 4.53 -8.41
N HIS A 7 10.22 5.46 -9.36
CA HIS A 7 9.47 6.69 -9.13
C HIS A 7 8.03 6.41 -8.68
N SER A 8 7.31 5.52 -9.37
CA SER A 8 5.93 5.15 -9.04
C SER A 8 5.79 4.51 -7.64
N GLN A 9 6.78 3.74 -7.20
CA GLN A 9 6.78 3.17 -5.84
C GLN A 9 6.93 4.23 -4.76
N ARG A 10 7.79 5.25 -4.99
CA ARG A 10 7.94 6.38 -4.06
C ARG A 10 6.67 7.22 -3.99
N GLU A 11 6.07 7.52 -5.14
CA GLU A 11 4.81 8.26 -5.21
C GLU A 11 3.66 7.48 -4.53
N ALA A 12 3.59 6.16 -4.68
CA ALA A 12 2.58 5.34 -3.99
C ALA A 12 2.72 5.38 -2.46
N LEU A 13 3.95 5.30 -1.93
CA LEU A 13 4.20 5.42 -0.49
C LEU A 13 3.83 6.81 0.03
N ARG A 14 4.22 7.86 -0.69
CA ARG A 14 3.87 9.24 -0.36
C ARG A 14 2.36 9.44 -0.35
N TRP A 15 1.68 9.03 -1.42
CA TRP A 15 0.24 9.14 -1.58
C TRP A 15 -0.52 8.45 -0.43
N LEU A 16 -0.06 7.27 -0.02
CA LEU A 16 -0.66 6.54 1.10
C LEU A 16 -0.35 7.21 2.44
N SER A 17 0.87 7.70 2.65
CA SER A 17 1.25 8.43 3.87
C SER A 17 0.42 9.69 4.08
N GLU A 18 0.13 10.43 3.01
CA GLU A 18 -0.75 11.61 3.04
C GLU A 18 -2.21 11.25 3.36
N ARG A 19 -2.58 9.96 3.30
CA ARG A 19 -3.94 9.42 3.50
C ARG A 19 -4.00 8.47 4.70
N ASN A 20 -3.37 8.87 5.80
CA ASN A 20 -3.29 8.14 7.09
C ASN A 20 -2.45 6.86 7.07
N GLY A 21 -1.80 6.52 5.95
CA GLY A 21 -0.96 5.34 5.87
C GLY A 21 -1.74 4.03 5.80
N ASP A 22 -3.05 4.05 5.51
CA ASP A 22 -3.91 2.86 5.52
C ASP A 22 -5.02 2.97 4.46
N GLY A 23 -5.37 1.85 3.85
CA GLY A 23 -6.52 1.74 2.97
C GLY A 23 -7.10 0.33 2.87
N CYS A 24 -8.26 0.24 2.19
CA CYS A 24 -8.91 -1.03 1.86
C CYS A 24 -8.97 -1.21 0.34
N PHE A 25 -8.90 -2.45 -0.12
CA PHE A 25 -9.04 -2.72 -1.55
C PHE A 25 -10.50 -2.90 -1.94
N ASP A 26 -10.87 -2.33 -3.08
CA ASP A 26 -12.16 -2.58 -3.70
C ASP A 26 -12.20 -3.96 -4.39
N ARG A 27 -13.36 -4.31 -4.98
CA ARG A 27 -13.54 -5.56 -5.73
C ARG A 27 -12.67 -5.68 -6.99
N ASN A 28 -12.14 -4.57 -7.49
CA ASN A 28 -11.30 -4.51 -8.67
C ASN A 28 -9.80 -4.51 -8.32
N GLY A 29 -9.45 -4.54 -7.02
CA GLY A 29 -8.07 -4.51 -6.56
C GLY A 29 -7.44 -3.11 -6.56
N VAL A 30 -8.24 -2.05 -6.54
CA VAL A 30 -7.80 -0.66 -6.37
C VAL A 30 -7.85 -0.30 -4.88
N LEU A 31 -6.79 0.34 -4.38
CA LEU A 31 -6.71 0.77 -2.98
C LEU A 31 -7.54 2.04 -2.77
N LEU A 32 -8.45 2.03 -1.81
CA LEU A 32 -9.20 3.19 -1.32
C LEU A 32 -8.57 3.64 0.01
N ALA A 33 -8.11 4.88 0.09
CA ALA A 33 -7.54 5.47 1.30
C ALA A 33 -8.08 6.89 1.49
N ALA A 34 -8.53 7.23 2.71
CA ALA A 34 -9.14 8.52 3.04
C ALA A 34 -10.26 8.98 2.08
N GLY A 35 -11.03 8.03 1.52
CA GLY A 35 -12.12 8.31 0.58
C GLY A 35 -11.69 8.45 -0.89
N GLU A 36 -10.41 8.28 -1.20
CA GLU A 36 -9.88 8.42 -2.56
C GLU A 36 -9.30 7.11 -3.11
N LEU A 37 -9.50 6.87 -4.40
CA LEU A 37 -8.94 5.72 -5.10
C LEU A 37 -7.50 6.00 -5.50
N ALA A 38 -6.62 5.04 -5.22
CA ALA A 38 -5.21 5.11 -5.55
C ALA A 38 -5.01 5.08 -7.08
N PRO A 39 -4.22 6.01 -7.64
CA PRO A 39 -3.84 5.98 -9.05
C PRO A 39 -2.68 4.98 -9.32
N PHE A 40 -2.62 3.87 -8.56
CA PHE A 40 -1.54 2.89 -8.61
C PHE A 40 -2.11 1.47 -8.72
N MET A 41 -1.46 0.65 -9.54
CA MET A 41 -1.86 -0.74 -9.76
C MET A 41 -1.60 -1.62 -8.54
N ARG A 42 -2.34 -2.73 -8.43
CA ARG A 42 -2.12 -3.76 -7.40
C ARG A 42 -0.69 -4.29 -7.36
N SER A 43 -0.04 -4.39 -8.53
CA SER A 43 1.35 -4.83 -8.66
C SER A 43 2.34 -3.90 -7.95
N THR A 44 2.09 -2.59 -7.94
CA THR A 44 2.90 -1.61 -7.21
C THR A 44 2.89 -1.92 -5.71
N TRP A 45 1.71 -2.15 -5.14
CA TRP A 45 1.55 -2.51 -3.73
C TRP A 45 2.17 -3.86 -3.39
N ASN A 46 2.03 -4.86 -4.27
CA ASN A 46 2.67 -6.16 -4.09
C ASN A 46 4.20 -6.04 -4.06
N ALA A 47 4.78 -5.21 -4.94
CA ALA A 47 6.22 -4.98 -4.96
C ALA A 47 6.71 -4.25 -3.70
N LEU A 48 5.93 -3.29 -3.19
CA LEU A 48 6.23 -2.60 -1.92
C LEU A 48 6.14 -3.55 -0.71
N ALA A 49 5.18 -4.47 -0.71
CA ALA A 49 5.05 -5.49 0.33
C ALA A 49 6.22 -6.47 0.32
N ALA A 50 6.69 -6.86 -0.87
CA ALA A 50 7.85 -7.75 -1.02
C ALA A 50 9.14 -7.18 -0.41
N VAL A 51 9.24 -5.85 -0.31
CA VAL A 51 10.37 -5.17 0.34
C VAL A 51 10.04 -4.64 1.75
N GLY A 52 8.91 -5.05 2.31
CA GLY A 52 8.52 -4.77 3.70
C GLY A 52 8.09 -3.33 4.00
N LEU A 53 7.80 -2.51 2.98
CA LEU A 53 7.41 -1.11 3.18
C LEU A 53 5.91 -0.92 3.44
N VAL A 54 5.10 -1.91 3.06
CA VAL A 54 3.67 -2.00 3.34
C VAL A 54 3.31 -3.41 3.75
N GLU A 55 2.22 -3.56 4.47
CA GLU A 55 1.71 -4.85 4.94
C GLU A 55 0.25 -5.00 4.53
N PHE A 56 -0.08 -6.14 3.90
CA PHE A 56 -1.47 -6.54 3.67
C PHE A 56 -2.01 -7.25 4.91
N TYR A 57 -3.20 -6.86 5.35
CA TYR A 57 -3.81 -7.44 6.55
C TYR A 57 -5.34 -7.51 6.43
N ASN A 58 -5.99 -8.23 7.35
CA ASN A 58 -7.43 -8.45 7.37
C ASN A 58 -7.99 -8.92 6.00
N PRO A 59 -7.59 -10.11 5.51
CA PRO A 59 -8.02 -10.59 4.21
C PRO A 59 -9.52 -10.87 4.20
N ALA A 60 -10.28 -10.14 3.38
CA ALA A 60 -11.69 -10.41 3.14
C ALA A 60 -11.90 -10.97 1.72
N GLY A 61 -11.86 -12.31 1.60
CA GLY A 61 -12.16 -13.05 0.38
C GLY A 61 -11.34 -12.61 -0.85
N LYS A 62 -11.99 -12.56 -2.02
CA LYS A 62 -11.37 -12.19 -3.31
C LYS A 62 -11.10 -10.68 -3.39
N GLY A 63 -10.09 -10.20 -2.69
CA GLY A 63 -9.49 -8.89 -2.93
C GLY A 63 -9.85 -7.76 -1.96
N ARG A 64 -10.71 -7.97 -0.96
CA ARG A 64 -11.14 -6.90 -0.02
C ARG A 64 -10.20 -6.74 1.19
N GLY A 65 -8.94 -7.14 1.04
CA GLY A 65 -7.95 -6.98 2.09
C GLY A 65 -7.66 -5.52 2.37
N ARG A 66 -7.02 -5.24 3.51
CA ARG A 66 -6.48 -3.92 3.84
C ARG A 66 -4.99 -3.88 3.61
N LEU A 67 -4.45 -2.67 3.50
CA LEU A 67 -3.03 -2.42 3.42
C LEU A 67 -2.68 -1.20 4.25
N ARG A 68 -1.55 -1.29 4.97
CA ARG A 68 -1.00 -0.18 5.75
C ARG A 68 0.48 -0.01 5.48
N LEU A 69 1.00 1.19 5.73
CA LEU A 69 2.43 1.43 5.82
C LEU A 69 3.01 0.62 6.98
N THR A 70 4.14 -0.03 6.73
CA THR A 70 4.91 -0.64 7.81
C THR A 70 5.50 0.49 8.65
N ARG A 71 5.20 0.54 9.95
CA ARG A 71 6.05 1.32 10.86
C ARG A 71 7.40 0.64 10.81
N GLY A 72 8.45 1.33 10.37
CA GLY A 72 9.83 0.84 10.55
C GLY A 72 10.01 0.38 12.00
N PRO A 73 10.96 -0.53 12.29
CA PRO A 73 11.14 -1.06 13.64
C PRO A 73 11.12 0.11 14.63
N ALA A 74 10.24 0.04 15.63
CA ALA A 74 10.17 1.04 16.68
C ALA A 74 11.59 1.23 17.21
N ALA A 75 12.09 2.46 17.10
CA ALA A 75 13.36 2.83 17.70
C ALA A 75 13.27 2.71 19.23
#